data_AF-A0A8J8CD74-F1
#
_entry.id   AF-A0A8J8CD74-F1
#
_cell.length_a   1.000
_cell.length_b   1.000
_cell.length_c   1.000
_cell.angle_alpha   90.00
_cell.angle_beta   90.00
_cell.angle_gamma   90.00
#
_symmetry.space_group_name_H-M   'P 1'
#
loop_
_entity.id
_entity.type
_entity.pdbx_description
1 polymer ?
#
loop_
_entity_poly.entity_id
_entity_poly.type
_entity_poly.pdbx_seq_one_letter_code
_entity_poly.pdbx_strand_id
1 'polypeptide(L)'
;MGQRQYDVIGIGIGPFNLGLAALIDGLDDSLDAAFLDQQSEFIWHEDMLIEGSTLVSSILGDLVTPADPTNPHSFLNYLHHHDRFWEFYNYENFRIPRKEYNKYCNWVIDRLDSCQFGQRVDAVRVTESGEFLIQADSTTGTGVTEYRCDDIVLGTGSQPYVPESLRGHPDDDVFHSSGYLSQRDRCLDADTITVVGSGQSAAEIVLDLLRKQPDNEYRIDWFTRSDGFYPVDSSKLTRELRSSDYMEYFYDLPQETSEERVDQQDLLYKGIAPDTSAAIYNTLYHYSVDEDPDIGMLAKTEVESIGAGSGDTYQLQCHQWEEDERFCHESEVVILGTGYRRTIPEFLELVREHIKFAGENQFEIGENFEVETRGLDGSIFAQNRGFHEHGFNTADLSLGAYQAGTIINEILGEEVYKVGQGDRFQSFGTDQFLEQSSQSGRIEEIPLSSD
;
A
#
# COMPACT_ATOMS: atom_id res chain seq x y z
N MET A 1 -11.11 15.93 -34.15
CA MET A 1 -11.90 15.56 -32.95
C MET A 1 -11.31 16.40 -31.84
N GLY A 2 -12.13 17.17 -31.11
CA GLY A 2 -11.60 18.10 -30.09
C GLY A 2 -10.86 17.31 -29.02
N GLN A 3 -9.68 17.81 -28.61
CA GLN A 3 -9.01 17.32 -27.41
C GLN A 3 -9.97 17.54 -26.23
N ARG A 4 -10.25 16.48 -25.48
CA ARG A 4 -11.14 16.54 -24.32
C ARG A 4 -10.32 17.14 -23.17
N GLN A 5 -10.83 18.24 -22.61
CA GLN A 5 -10.23 18.95 -21.49
C GLN A 5 -10.92 18.51 -20.21
N TYR A 6 -10.12 18.23 -19.18
CA TYR A 6 -10.54 17.80 -17.86
C TYR A 6 -10.01 18.80 -16.82
N ASP A 7 -10.68 18.93 -15.69
CA ASP A 7 -10.11 19.69 -14.56
C ASP A 7 -8.96 18.88 -13.95
N VAL A 8 -9.16 17.57 -13.78
CA VAL A 8 -8.15 16.69 -13.17
C VAL A 8 -8.04 15.33 -13.86
N ILE A 9 -6.81 14.82 -14.01
CA ILE A 9 -6.57 13.45 -14.46
C ILE A 9 -5.80 12.64 -13.41
N GLY A 10 -6.39 11.53 -12.98
CA GLY A 10 -5.70 10.53 -12.16
C GLY A 10 -4.93 9.52 -13.03
N ILE A 11 -3.65 9.30 -12.72
CA ILE A 11 -2.81 8.31 -13.42
C ILE A 11 -2.59 7.10 -12.50
N GLY A 12 -3.12 5.95 -12.91
CA GLY A 12 -3.24 4.72 -12.14
C GLY A 12 -4.60 4.62 -11.44
N ILE A 13 -5.28 3.48 -11.59
CA ILE A 13 -6.57 3.16 -10.95
C ILE A 13 -6.31 2.09 -9.87
N GLY A 14 -5.50 2.47 -8.86
CA GLY A 14 -5.45 1.74 -7.59
C GLY A 14 -6.59 2.18 -6.65
N PRO A 15 -6.72 1.54 -5.47
CA PRO A 15 -7.77 1.89 -4.51
C PRO A 15 -7.85 3.37 -4.12
N PHE A 16 -6.71 4.05 -4.04
CA PHE A 16 -6.63 5.47 -3.69
C PHE A 16 -7.26 6.38 -4.76
N ASN A 17 -6.85 6.22 -6.03
CA ASN A 17 -7.45 6.98 -7.13
C ASN A 17 -8.88 6.54 -7.44
N LEU A 18 -9.24 5.28 -7.18
CA LEU A 18 -10.63 4.84 -7.26
C LEU A 18 -11.52 5.51 -6.21
N GLY A 19 -11.01 5.69 -4.98
CA GLY A 19 -11.69 6.47 -3.93
C GLY A 19 -11.88 7.93 -4.33
N LEU A 20 -10.83 8.54 -4.90
CA LEU A 20 -10.91 9.89 -5.48
C LEU A 20 -11.98 9.98 -6.58
N ALA A 21 -12.00 9.04 -7.53
CA ALA A 21 -13.00 9.00 -8.60
C ALA A 21 -14.43 8.87 -8.04
N ALA A 22 -14.63 8.01 -7.04
CA ALA A 22 -15.93 7.79 -6.41
C ALA A 22 -16.41 8.98 -5.57
N LEU A 23 -15.50 9.76 -4.99
CA LEU A 23 -15.82 11.01 -4.30
C LEU A 23 -16.12 12.14 -5.30
N ILE A 24 -15.39 12.24 -6.41
CA ILE A 24 -15.69 13.24 -7.46
C ILE A 24 -17.07 12.99 -8.09
N ASP A 25 -17.43 11.73 -8.35
CA ASP A 25 -18.75 11.34 -8.88
C ASP A 25 -19.92 11.81 -7.98
N GLY A 26 -19.67 11.97 -6.67
CA GLY A 26 -20.67 12.47 -5.72
C GLY A 26 -20.93 13.97 -5.77
N LEU A 27 -20.21 14.75 -6.59
CA LEU A 27 -20.25 16.21 -6.59
C LEU A 27 -21.11 16.85 -7.70
N ASP A 28 -22.03 16.09 -8.33
CA ASP A 28 -22.99 16.58 -9.32
C ASP A 28 -22.35 17.45 -10.45
N ASP A 29 -21.29 16.94 -11.09
CA ASP A 29 -20.54 17.58 -12.20
C ASP A 29 -19.73 18.85 -11.83
N SER A 30 -19.36 19.06 -10.55
CA SER A 30 -18.49 20.20 -10.18
C SER A 30 -17.04 20.07 -10.66
N LEU A 31 -16.60 18.86 -11.00
CA LEU A 31 -15.26 18.52 -11.52
C LEU A 31 -15.37 17.52 -12.67
N ASP A 32 -14.85 17.86 -13.85
CA ASP A 32 -14.67 16.90 -14.95
C ASP A 32 -13.34 16.15 -14.76
N ALA A 33 -13.42 14.84 -14.53
CA ALA A 33 -12.27 14.02 -14.23
C ALA A 33 -12.17 12.77 -15.12
N ALA A 34 -10.95 12.35 -15.39
CA ALA A 34 -10.66 11.05 -15.98
C ALA A 34 -9.55 10.33 -15.21
N PHE A 35 -9.64 9.01 -15.13
CA PHE A 35 -8.65 8.15 -14.49
C PHE A 35 -8.14 7.13 -15.49
N LEU A 36 -6.82 7.04 -15.66
CA LEU A 36 -6.19 6.21 -16.68
C LEU A 36 -5.39 5.07 -16.03
N ASP A 37 -5.61 3.82 -16.46
CA ASP A 37 -4.80 2.68 -16.06
C ASP A 37 -4.34 1.85 -17.25
N GLN A 38 -3.11 1.35 -17.20
CA GLN A 38 -2.53 0.52 -18.26
C GLN A 38 -3.11 -0.90 -18.32
N GLN A 39 -3.59 -1.43 -17.19
CA GLN A 39 -4.23 -2.73 -17.12
C GLN A 39 -5.54 -2.72 -17.88
N SER A 40 -5.94 -3.86 -18.43
CA SER A 40 -7.22 -3.99 -19.14
C SER A 40 -8.44 -4.04 -18.22
N GLU A 41 -8.23 -4.38 -16.96
CA GLU A 41 -9.26 -4.49 -15.92
C GLU A 41 -8.64 -4.29 -14.53
N PHE A 42 -9.48 -4.11 -13.52
CA PHE A 42 -9.04 -3.95 -12.14
C PHE A 42 -8.91 -5.30 -11.43
N ILE A 43 -7.68 -5.64 -11.06
CA ILE A 43 -7.40 -6.74 -10.14
C ILE A 43 -6.37 -6.28 -9.11
N TRP A 44 -6.80 -6.17 -7.86
CA TRP A 44 -5.94 -5.67 -6.79
C TRP A 44 -5.09 -6.80 -6.18
N HIS A 45 -3.79 -6.79 -6.49
CA HIS A 45 -2.81 -7.80 -6.06
C HIS A 45 -3.24 -9.24 -6.39
N GLU A 46 -3.54 -9.50 -7.67
CA GLU A 46 -4.07 -10.77 -8.18
C GLU A 46 -3.40 -12.01 -7.58
N ASP A 47 -2.07 -12.10 -7.71
CA ASP A 47 -1.28 -13.24 -7.26
C ASP A 47 -1.12 -13.38 -5.74
N MET A 48 -1.70 -12.44 -4.97
CA MET A 48 -1.79 -12.49 -3.52
C MET A 48 -3.25 -12.55 -3.02
N LEU A 49 -4.22 -12.83 -3.90
CA LEU A 49 -5.60 -13.13 -3.53
C LEU A 49 -5.75 -14.58 -3.02
N ILE A 50 -4.85 -14.97 -2.12
CA ILE A 50 -4.83 -16.28 -1.47
C ILE A 50 -6.16 -16.51 -0.74
N GLU A 51 -6.72 -17.71 -0.86
CA GLU A 51 -7.98 -18.05 -0.20
C GLU A 51 -7.88 -17.91 1.32
N GLY A 52 -8.87 -17.24 1.93
CA GLY A 52 -8.88 -16.95 3.36
C GLY A 52 -8.04 -15.74 3.78
N SER A 53 -7.33 -15.07 2.86
CA SER A 53 -6.67 -13.79 3.15
C SER A 53 -7.70 -12.65 3.33
N THR A 54 -7.43 -11.77 4.29
CA THR A 54 -8.29 -10.62 4.61
C THR A 54 -7.53 -9.31 4.45
N LEU A 55 -8.28 -8.20 4.41
CA LEU A 55 -7.69 -6.88 4.61
C LEU A 55 -7.10 -6.77 6.01
N VAL A 56 -5.97 -6.08 6.13
CA VAL A 56 -5.38 -5.72 7.43
C VAL A 56 -6.09 -4.50 8.06
N SER A 57 -6.66 -3.64 7.22
CA SER A 57 -7.46 -2.47 7.58
C SER A 57 -8.94 -2.82 7.83
N SER A 58 -9.65 -1.90 8.50
CA SER A 58 -11.09 -2.01 8.72
C SER A 58 -11.86 -1.57 7.48
N ILE A 59 -12.93 -2.28 7.14
CA ILE A 59 -13.81 -1.90 6.02
C ILE A 59 -14.60 -0.59 6.26
N LEU A 60 -14.60 -0.06 7.49
CA LEU A 60 -15.11 1.29 7.73
C LEU A 60 -14.26 2.38 7.06
N GLY A 61 -13.00 2.05 6.75
CA GLY A 61 -12.13 2.83 5.88
C GLY A 61 -12.22 2.38 4.43
N ASP A 62 -13.43 2.23 3.89
CA ASP A 62 -13.63 1.94 2.46
C ASP A 62 -13.27 3.15 1.58
N LEU A 63 -13.63 3.10 0.30
CA LEU A 63 -13.24 4.11 -0.69
C LEU A 63 -13.78 5.52 -0.39
N VAL A 64 -14.89 5.64 0.34
CA VAL A 64 -15.66 6.90 0.44
C VAL A 64 -16.16 7.22 1.85
N THR A 65 -16.48 6.21 2.65
CA THR A 65 -17.20 6.33 3.93
C THR A 65 -16.53 7.28 4.93
N PRO A 66 -15.18 7.30 5.09
CA PRO A 66 -14.55 8.26 5.99
C PRO A 66 -14.75 9.74 5.59
N ALA A 67 -14.96 10.03 4.31
CA ALA A 67 -15.19 11.38 3.81
C ALA A 67 -16.69 11.70 3.70
N ASP A 68 -17.49 10.74 3.21
CA ASP A 68 -18.94 10.83 3.10
C ASP A 68 -19.60 9.45 3.31
N PRO A 69 -20.13 9.17 4.51
CA PRO A 69 -20.87 7.93 4.78
C PRO A 69 -22.16 7.77 3.98
N THR A 70 -22.66 8.83 3.34
CA THR A 70 -23.87 8.80 2.50
C THR A 70 -23.59 8.49 1.04
N ASN A 71 -22.32 8.48 0.64
CA ASN A 71 -21.90 8.26 -0.73
C ASN A 71 -22.41 6.89 -1.23
N PRO A 72 -23.03 6.82 -2.42
CA PRO A 72 -23.63 5.60 -2.96
C PRO A 72 -22.60 4.51 -3.27
N HIS A 73 -21.30 4.83 -3.32
CA HIS A 73 -20.22 3.87 -3.54
C HIS A 73 -19.67 3.27 -2.24
N SER A 74 -20.30 3.52 -1.08
CA SER A 74 -19.89 2.90 0.20
C SER A 74 -20.00 1.37 0.18
N PHE A 75 -19.16 0.70 0.95
CA PHE A 75 -19.17 -0.76 1.06
C PHE A 75 -20.49 -1.30 1.63
N LEU A 76 -21.13 -0.56 2.54
CA LEU A 76 -22.44 -0.94 3.05
C LEU A 76 -23.51 -0.90 1.95
N ASN A 77 -23.45 0.07 1.04
CA ASN A 77 -24.35 0.11 -0.11
C ASN A 77 -24.05 -1.03 -1.11
N TYR A 78 -22.77 -1.37 -1.31
CA TYR A 78 -22.36 -2.56 -2.06
C TYR A 78 -22.98 -3.84 -1.47
N LEU A 79 -22.91 -4.04 -0.15
CA LEU A 79 -23.50 -5.21 0.50
C LEU A 79 -25.01 -5.27 0.30
N HIS A 80 -25.70 -4.13 0.38
CA HIS A 80 -27.13 -4.05 0.14
C HIS A 80 -27.48 -4.42 -1.31
N HIS A 81 -26.75 -3.85 -2.28
CA HIS A 81 -26.95 -4.09 -3.71
C HIS A 81 -26.74 -5.56 -4.11
N HIS A 82 -25.90 -6.30 -3.38
CA HIS A 82 -25.59 -7.70 -3.65
C HIS A 82 -26.35 -8.69 -2.77
N ASP A 83 -27.35 -8.23 -2.00
CA ASP A 83 -28.10 -9.06 -1.05
C ASP A 83 -27.19 -9.79 -0.03
N ARG A 84 -26.07 -9.17 0.38
CA ARG A 84 -25.08 -9.75 1.31
C ARG A 84 -25.04 -9.08 2.68
N PHE A 85 -25.93 -8.12 2.92
CA PHE A 85 -25.94 -7.34 4.15
C PHE A 85 -26.09 -8.22 5.40
N TRP A 86 -27.01 -9.18 5.40
CA TRP A 86 -27.27 -10.02 6.57
C TRP A 86 -26.17 -11.06 6.81
N GLU A 87 -25.57 -11.61 5.74
CA GLU A 87 -24.38 -12.46 5.84
C GLU A 87 -23.22 -11.70 6.46
N PHE A 88 -22.94 -10.48 5.99
CA PHE A 88 -21.87 -9.65 6.54
C PHE A 88 -22.19 -9.19 7.97
N TYR A 89 -23.44 -8.82 8.25
CA TYR A 89 -23.88 -8.47 9.60
C TYR A 89 -23.56 -9.58 10.60
N ASN A 90 -23.86 -10.83 10.25
CA ASN A 90 -23.58 -11.99 11.10
C ASN A 90 -22.11 -12.43 11.07
N TYR A 91 -21.32 -11.99 10.08
CA TYR A 91 -19.88 -12.25 10.03
C TYR A 91 -19.12 -11.53 11.14
N GLU A 92 -19.65 -10.41 11.65
CA GLU A 92 -19.14 -9.62 12.80
C GLU A 92 -17.63 -9.32 12.76
N ASN A 93 -17.06 -9.22 11.55
CA ASN A 93 -15.64 -8.97 11.36
C ASN A 93 -15.44 -7.89 10.29
N PHE A 94 -14.88 -6.76 10.72
CA PHE A 94 -14.60 -5.61 9.85
C PHE A 94 -13.40 -5.82 8.92
N ARG A 95 -12.65 -6.92 9.06
CA ARG A 95 -11.61 -7.34 8.11
C ARG A 95 -12.21 -8.32 7.12
N ILE A 96 -12.61 -7.79 5.98
CA ILE A 96 -13.24 -8.58 4.92
C ILE A 96 -12.20 -9.38 4.11
N PRO A 97 -12.61 -10.48 3.44
CA PRO A 97 -11.76 -11.17 2.49
C PRO A 97 -11.25 -10.23 1.38
N ARG A 98 -9.97 -10.33 0.98
CA ARG A 98 -9.43 -9.50 -0.11
C ARG A 98 -10.19 -9.68 -1.43
N LYS A 99 -10.65 -10.91 -1.69
CA LYS A 99 -11.50 -11.23 -2.83
C LYS A 99 -12.82 -10.45 -2.83
N GLU A 100 -13.39 -10.18 -1.65
CA GLU A 100 -14.60 -9.38 -1.52
C GLU A 100 -14.31 -7.90 -1.74
N TYR A 101 -13.20 -7.39 -1.21
CA TYR A 101 -12.75 -6.03 -1.49
C TYR A 101 -12.51 -5.79 -2.99
N ASN A 102 -11.86 -6.74 -3.68
CA ASN A 102 -11.66 -6.67 -5.13
C ASN A 102 -12.99 -6.60 -5.90
N LYS A 103 -14.00 -7.37 -5.47
CA LYS A 103 -15.36 -7.32 -6.05
C LYS A 103 -16.06 -5.99 -5.78
N TYR A 104 -15.89 -5.44 -4.57
CA TYR A 104 -16.40 -4.13 -4.21
C TYR A 104 -15.79 -3.03 -5.10
N CYS A 105 -14.46 -3.00 -5.27
CA CYS A 105 -13.80 -2.05 -6.16
C CYS A 105 -14.28 -2.17 -7.61
N ASN A 106 -14.40 -3.40 -8.14
CA ASN A 106 -14.95 -3.61 -9.49
C ASN A 106 -16.40 -3.11 -9.60
N TRP A 107 -17.23 -3.34 -8.58
CA TRP A 107 -18.60 -2.81 -8.57
C TRP A 107 -18.66 -1.28 -8.59
N VAL A 108 -17.73 -0.60 -7.91
CA VAL A 108 -17.61 0.87 -7.99
C VAL A 108 -17.16 1.30 -9.39
N ILE A 109 -16.12 0.65 -9.94
CA ILE A 109 -15.62 0.92 -11.29
C ILE A 109 -16.72 0.80 -12.35
N ASP A 110 -17.54 -0.24 -12.30
CA ASP A 110 -18.65 -0.46 -13.23
C ASP A 110 -19.71 0.67 -13.23
N ARG A 111 -19.66 1.55 -12.23
CA ARG A 111 -20.58 2.68 -12.02
C ARG A 111 -19.94 4.03 -12.29
N LEU A 112 -18.65 4.07 -12.65
CA LEU A 112 -17.89 5.28 -12.89
C LEU A 112 -17.49 5.39 -14.36
N ASP A 113 -18.07 6.35 -15.08
CA ASP A 113 -17.71 6.63 -16.48
C ASP A 113 -16.32 7.28 -16.62
N SER A 114 -15.74 7.75 -15.52
CA SER A 114 -14.43 8.42 -15.48
C SER A 114 -13.24 7.46 -15.53
N CYS A 115 -13.44 6.17 -15.22
CA CYS A 115 -12.38 5.16 -15.22
C CYS A 115 -12.11 4.58 -16.62
N GLN A 116 -10.88 4.76 -17.12
CA GLN A 116 -10.45 4.31 -18.45
C GLN A 116 -9.28 3.34 -18.34
N PHE A 117 -9.58 2.05 -18.53
CA PHE A 117 -8.59 0.98 -18.57
C PHE A 117 -7.96 0.83 -19.96
N GLY A 118 -6.82 0.15 -20.00
CA GLY A 118 -6.05 -0.09 -21.21
C GLY A 118 -5.35 1.14 -21.78
N GLN A 119 -5.08 2.14 -20.93
CA GLN A 119 -4.42 3.41 -21.26
C GLN A 119 -3.08 3.50 -20.51
N ARG A 120 -1.97 3.18 -21.18
CA ARG A 120 -0.63 3.35 -20.60
C ARG A 120 -0.15 4.77 -20.85
N VAL A 121 0.00 5.56 -19.79
CA VAL A 121 0.58 6.91 -19.90
C VAL A 121 2.09 6.80 -20.13
N ASP A 122 2.57 7.35 -21.25
CA ASP A 122 3.99 7.31 -21.62
C ASP A 122 4.68 8.67 -21.47
N ALA A 123 3.93 9.78 -21.49
CA ALA A 123 4.50 11.12 -21.33
C ALA A 123 3.50 12.14 -20.78
N VAL A 124 4.00 13.01 -19.91
CA VAL A 124 3.34 14.24 -19.44
C VAL A 124 4.16 15.44 -19.91
N ARG A 125 3.50 16.44 -20.50
CA ARG A 125 4.10 17.71 -20.94
C ARG A 125 3.27 18.87 -20.42
N VAL A 126 3.83 20.07 -20.46
CA VAL A 126 3.10 21.32 -20.19
C VAL A 126 2.93 22.07 -21.51
N THR A 127 1.72 22.54 -21.76
CA THR A 127 1.39 23.31 -22.97
C THR A 127 1.82 24.77 -22.83
N GLU A 128 1.83 25.53 -23.94
CA GLU A 128 2.08 26.99 -23.88
C GLU A 128 1.02 27.76 -23.06
N SER A 129 -0.17 27.16 -22.87
CA SER A 129 -1.27 27.72 -22.07
C SER A 129 -1.18 27.36 -20.57
N GLY A 130 -0.18 26.59 -20.14
CA GLY A 130 0.01 26.20 -18.73
C GLY A 130 -0.63 24.86 -18.34
N GLU A 131 -1.54 24.33 -19.17
CA GLU A 131 -2.23 23.04 -18.96
C GLU A 131 -1.28 21.84 -19.15
N PHE A 132 -1.54 20.73 -18.46
CA PHE A 132 -0.87 19.47 -18.74
C PHE A 132 -1.42 18.80 -20.02
N LEU A 133 -0.52 18.19 -20.78
CA LEU A 133 -0.81 17.33 -21.92
C LEU A 133 -0.30 15.92 -21.63
N ILE A 134 -1.23 14.98 -21.47
CA ILE A 134 -0.95 13.57 -21.18
C ILE A 134 -1.08 12.76 -22.45
N GLN A 135 -0.04 12.02 -22.78
CA GLN A 135 -0.02 11.08 -23.91
C GLN A 135 -0.14 9.66 -23.38
N ALA A 136 -1.17 8.93 -23.81
CA ALA A 136 -1.39 7.53 -23.43
C ALA A 136 -1.50 6.62 -24.66
N ASP A 137 -0.77 5.51 -24.63
CA ASP A 137 -0.87 4.43 -25.60
C ASP A 137 -1.94 3.42 -25.17
N SER A 138 -2.78 2.99 -26.12
CA SER A 138 -3.72 1.89 -25.88
C SER A 138 -2.99 0.56 -25.73
N THR A 139 -3.20 -0.16 -24.62
CA THR A 139 -2.65 -1.50 -24.39
C THR A 139 -3.54 -2.62 -24.95
N THR A 140 -4.81 -2.32 -25.23
CA THR A 140 -5.81 -3.27 -25.76
C THR A 140 -6.08 -3.10 -27.26
N GLY A 141 -5.43 -2.12 -27.91
CA GLY A 141 -5.65 -1.79 -29.31
C GLY A 141 -4.47 -1.05 -29.93
N THR A 142 -4.75 -0.27 -30.98
CA THR A 142 -3.75 0.59 -31.63
C THR A 142 -4.20 2.04 -31.58
N GLY A 143 -3.42 2.91 -30.97
CA GLY A 143 -3.69 4.34 -30.96
C GLY A 143 -3.02 5.04 -29.79
N VAL A 144 -2.62 6.27 -30.05
CA VAL A 144 -2.16 7.22 -29.05
C VAL A 144 -3.29 8.20 -28.81
N THR A 145 -3.67 8.40 -27.56
CA THR A 145 -4.68 9.39 -27.15
C THR A 145 -3.98 10.51 -26.39
N GLU A 146 -4.36 11.74 -26.70
CA GLU A 146 -3.91 12.93 -25.97
C GLU A 146 -5.05 13.46 -25.11
N TYR A 147 -4.75 13.70 -23.84
CA TYR A 147 -5.66 14.29 -22.86
C TYR A 147 -5.08 15.63 -22.39
N ARG A 148 -5.95 16.60 -22.12
CA ARG A 148 -5.57 17.85 -21.47
C ARG A 148 -6.20 17.94 -20.09
N CYS A 149 -5.45 18.43 -19.12
CA CYS A 149 -5.99 18.75 -17.81
C CYS A 149 -5.28 19.90 -17.13
N ASP A 150 -5.94 20.48 -16.14
CA ASP A 150 -5.36 21.50 -15.29
C ASP A 150 -4.50 20.84 -14.20
N ASP A 151 -5.00 19.78 -13.56
CA ASP A 151 -4.31 19.06 -12.48
C ASP A 151 -4.07 17.57 -12.77
N ILE A 152 -3.05 17.00 -12.13
CA ILE A 152 -2.73 15.55 -12.20
C ILE A 152 -2.74 14.94 -10.81
N VAL A 153 -3.32 13.73 -10.64
CA VAL A 153 -3.19 12.95 -9.41
C VAL A 153 -2.47 11.62 -9.67
N LEU A 154 -1.27 11.47 -9.11
CA LEU A 154 -0.46 10.28 -9.22
C LEU A 154 -0.95 9.19 -8.25
N GLY A 155 -1.56 8.14 -8.80
CA GLY A 155 -2.01 6.93 -8.10
C GLY A 155 -1.38 5.65 -8.63
N THR A 156 -0.15 5.74 -9.17
CA THR A 156 0.58 4.66 -9.87
C THR A 156 1.03 3.50 -8.98
N GLY A 157 0.74 3.54 -7.69
CA GLY A 157 1.02 2.45 -6.76
C GLY A 157 2.52 2.21 -6.53
N SER A 158 2.86 0.94 -6.29
CA SER A 158 4.23 0.51 -6.00
C SER A 158 4.57 -0.73 -6.84
N GLN A 159 5.85 -0.94 -7.11
CA GLN A 159 6.35 -2.05 -7.92
C GLN A 159 7.05 -3.07 -7.04
N PRO A 160 6.94 -4.38 -7.34
CA PRO A 160 7.71 -5.43 -6.68
C PRO A 160 9.19 -5.07 -6.58
N TYR A 161 9.76 -5.22 -5.40
CA TYR A 161 11.17 -4.93 -5.17
C TYR A 161 11.94 -6.21 -4.89
N VAL A 162 12.78 -6.61 -5.84
CA VAL A 162 13.77 -7.66 -5.66
C VAL A 162 15.16 -7.00 -5.55
N PRO A 163 15.93 -7.21 -4.47
CA PRO A 163 17.32 -6.77 -4.38
C PRO A 163 18.17 -7.28 -5.54
N GLU A 164 19.11 -6.47 -6.04
CA GLU A 164 19.92 -6.80 -7.23
C GLU A 164 20.67 -8.14 -7.07
N SER A 165 21.15 -8.45 -5.87
CA SER A 165 21.87 -9.70 -5.58
C SER A 165 21.01 -10.97 -5.62
N LEU A 166 19.68 -10.83 -5.71
CA LEU A 166 18.71 -11.93 -5.77
C LEU A 166 18.04 -12.06 -7.15
N ARG A 167 18.44 -11.26 -8.13
CA ARG A 167 17.87 -11.26 -9.50
C ARG A 167 18.67 -12.17 -10.44
N GLY A 168 18.10 -12.41 -11.63
CA GLY A 168 18.81 -13.09 -12.73
C GLY A 168 18.59 -14.61 -12.78
N HIS A 169 17.53 -15.08 -12.12
CA HIS A 169 17.12 -16.47 -12.08
C HIS A 169 15.81 -16.67 -12.87
N PRO A 170 15.45 -17.90 -13.27
CA PRO A 170 14.15 -18.20 -13.86
C PRO A 170 12.99 -17.78 -12.96
N ASP A 171 12.04 -17.02 -13.50
CA ASP A 171 10.86 -16.50 -12.78
C ASP A 171 9.87 -17.61 -12.37
N ASP A 172 10.08 -18.86 -12.82
CA ASP A 172 9.32 -20.03 -12.39
C ASP A 172 9.82 -20.60 -11.05
N ASP A 173 11.11 -20.42 -10.74
CA ASP A 173 11.71 -20.99 -9.55
C ASP A 173 12.08 -19.94 -8.49
N VAL A 174 12.51 -18.75 -8.92
CA VAL A 174 12.88 -17.66 -8.01
C VAL A 174 12.07 -16.43 -8.36
N PHE A 175 11.03 -16.16 -7.58
CA PHE A 175 10.06 -15.12 -7.91
C PHE A 175 9.63 -14.30 -6.70
N HIS A 176 9.17 -13.08 -6.95
CA HIS A 176 8.60 -12.22 -5.93
C HIS A 176 7.21 -12.70 -5.49
N SER A 177 6.82 -12.48 -4.24
CA SER A 177 5.50 -12.82 -3.69
C SER A 177 4.31 -12.38 -4.57
N SER A 178 4.47 -11.31 -5.36
CA SER A 178 3.50 -10.83 -6.34
C SER A 178 3.28 -11.75 -7.56
N GLY A 179 3.93 -12.91 -7.62
CA GLY A 179 3.70 -13.96 -8.62
C GLY A 179 3.25 -15.29 -8.01
N TYR A 180 2.92 -15.32 -6.71
CA TYR A 180 2.75 -16.56 -5.97
C TYR A 180 1.64 -17.46 -6.51
N LEU A 181 0.41 -16.97 -6.71
CA LEU A 181 -0.67 -17.85 -7.17
C LEU A 181 -0.41 -18.41 -8.57
N SER A 182 0.18 -17.61 -9.46
CA SER A 182 0.61 -18.06 -10.79
C SER A 182 1.62 -19.21 -10.72
N GLN A 183 2.56 -19.17 -9.76
CA GLN A 183 3.61 -20.19 -9.61
C GLN A 183 3.33 -21.24 -8.53
N ARG A 184 2.15 -21.22 -7.90
CA ARG A 184 1.84 -22.11 -6.78
C ARG A 184 1.94 -23.59 -7.17
N ASP A 185 1.50 -23.96 -8.36
CA ASP A 185 1.57 -25.35 -8.81
C ASP A 185 3.03 -25.82 -8.91
N ARG A 186 3.93 -24.94 -9.38
CA ARG A 186 5.39 -25.20 -9.37
C ARG A 186 5.95 -25.35 -7.95
N CYS A 187 5.42 -24.61 -6.97
CA CYS A 187 5.76 -24.82 -5.56
C CYS A 187 5.31 -26.20 -5.05
N LEU A 188 4.09 -26.64 -5.39
CA LEU A 188 3.55 -27.92 -4.93
C LEU A 188 4.30 -29.12 -5.54
N ASP A 189 4.85 -28.96 -6.74
CA ASP A 189 5.67 -29.96 -7.43
C ASP A 189 7.15 -29.99 -6.98
N ALA A 190 7.59 -29.05 -6.14
CA ALA A 190 8.98 -28.96 -5.66
C ALA A 190 9.23 -29.87 -4.46
N ASP A 191 10.48 -30.30 -4.24
CA ASP A 191 10.87 -31.01 -3.01
C ASP A 191 11.17 -30.02 -1.85
N THR A 192 11.64 -28.82 -2.17
CA THR A 192 12.07 -27.80 -1.19
C THR A 192 11.65 -26.39 -1.62
N ILE A 193 11.08 -25.64 -0.68
CA ILE A 193 10.59 -24.27 -0.91
C ILE A 193 11.15 -23.35 0.18
N THR A 194 11.82 -22.26 -0.21
CA THR A 194 12.28 -21.23 0.74
C THR A 194 11.50 -19.93 0.55
N VAL A 195 10.87 -19.44 1.62
CA VAL A 195 10.23 -18.12 1.65
C VAL A 195 11.15 -17.13 2.37
N VAL A 196 11.45 -16.00 1.74
CA VAL A 196 12.33 -14.95 2.28
C VAL A 196 11.53 -13.69 2.57
N GLY A 197 11.50 -13.25 3.84
CA GLY A 197 10.86 -12.00 4.27
C GLY A 197 9.97 -12.18 5.52
N SER A 198 9.71 -11.10 6.27
CA SER A 198 8.91 -11.12 7.52
C SER A 198 7.49 -10.56 7.38
N GLY A 199 7.15 -9.97 6.23
CA GLY A 199 5.89 -9.26 6.07
C GLY A 199 4.66 -10.17 5.94
N GLN A 200 3.49 -9.55 5.92
CA GLN A 200 2.20 -10.25 5.76
C GLN A 200 2.17 -11.19 4.56
N SER A 201 2.71 -10.77 3.39
CA SER A 201 2.72 -11.61 2.19
C SER A 201 3.50 -12.91 2.38
N ALA A 202 4.69 -12.86 3.00
CA ALA A 202 5.48 -14.04 3.29
C ALA A 202 4.74 -14.98 4.26
N ALA A 203 4.13 -14.43 5.30
CA ALA A 203 3.34 -15.21 6.27
C ALA A 203 2.11 -15.87 5.63
N GLU A 204 1.40 -15.18 4.74
CA GLU A 204 0.24 -15.75 4.03
C GLU A 204 0.66 -16.89 3.09
N ILE A 205 1.78 -16.74 2.38
CA ILE A 205 2.35 -17.79 1.52
C ILE A 205 2.75 -19.00 2.34
N VAL A 206 3.48 -18.81 3.45
CA VAL A 206 3.86 -19.90 4.36
C VAL A 206 2.63 -20.59 4.92
N LEU A 207 1.60 -19.85 5.34
CA LEU A 207 0.36 -20.43 5.84
C LEU A 207 -0.38 -21.23 4.75
N ASP A 208 -0.39 -20.74 3.52
CA ASP A 208 -1.05 -21.39 2.39
C ASP A 208 -0.36 -22.70 1.98
N LEU A 209 0.98 -22.70 1.94
CA LEU A 209 1.81 -23.89 1.69
C LEU A 209 1.73 -24.87 2.85
N LEU A 210 1.78 -24.40 4.09
CA LEU A 210 1.70 -25.25 5.28
C LEU A 210 0.36 -26.02 5.30
N ARG A 211 -0.75 -25.36 4.98
CA ARG A 211 -2.07 -26.02 4.93
C ARG A 211 -2.21 -27.06 3.83
N LYS A 212 -1.38 -27.01 2.79
CA LYS A 212 -1.34 -27.99 1.69
C LYS A 212 -0.31 -29.09 1.93
N GLN A 213 0.59 -28.92 2.89
CA GLN A 213 1.64 -29.90 3.18
C GLN A 213 1.08 -31.31 3.47
N PRO A 214 -0.09 -31.53 4.10
CA PRO A 214 -0.58 -32.90 4.31
C PRO A 214 -0.85 -33.71 3.02
N ASP A 215 -1.07 -33.04 1.89
CA ASP A 215 -1.31 -33.66 0.59
C ASP A 215 -0.04 -33.69 -0.29
N ASN A 216 1.10 -33.21 0.21
CA ASN A 216 2.37 -33.04 -0.52
C ASN A 216 3.57 -33.46 0.34
N GLU A 217 4.75 -33.64 -0.24
CA GLU A 217 5.95 -34.13 0.51
C GLU A 217 7.08 -33.10 0.61
N TYR A 218 6.80 -31.82 0.30
CA TYR A 218 7.80 -30.77 0.31
C TYR A 218 8.16 -30.26 1.72
N ARG A 219 9.40 -29.77 1.84
CA ARG A 219 9.89 -29.00 2.98
C ARG A 219 9.71 -27.50 2.74
N ILE A 220 9.31 -26.76 3.77
CA ILE A 220 9.24 -25.29 3.76
C ILE A 220 10.36 -24.71 4.63
N ASP A 221 11.11 -23.72 4.16
CA ASP A 221 12.05 -22.94 4.98
C ASP A 221 11.69 -21.45 4.93
N TRP A 222 11.51 -20.82 6.09
CA TRP A 222 11.13 -19.41 6.20
C TRP A 222 12.23 -18.58 6.85
N PHE A 223 12.92 -17.77 6.05
CA PHE A 223 14.00 -16.90 6.49
C PHE A 223 13.57 -15.44 6.54
N THR A 224 13.98 -14.74 7.60
CA THR A 224 13.78 -13.29 7.68
C THR A 224 14.97 -12.58 8.31
N ARG A 225 15.28 -11.39 7.78
CA ARG A 225 16.30 -10.50 8.35
C ARG A 225 15.86 -9.88 9.69
N SER A 226 14.55 -9.79 9.95
CA SER A 226 14.01 -9.20 11.18
C SER A 226 14.40 -9.99 12.43
N ASP A 227 14.39 -9.34 13.60
CA ASP A 227 14.75 -9.97 14.89
C ASP A 227 13.86 -11.17 15.25
N GLY A 228 12.68 -11.25 14.65
CA GLY A 228 11.71 -12.32 14.80
C GLY A 228 10.54 -12.17 13.83
N PHE A 229 9.60 -13.11 13.92
CA PHE A 229 8.35 -13.10 13.18
C PHE A 229 7.29 -12.31 13.95
N TYR A 230 7.41 -10.98 13.93
CA TYR A 230 6.56 -10.13 14.75
C TYR A 230 5.20 -9.84 14.13
N PRO A 231 4.12 -9.91 14.93
CA PRO A 231 2.85 -9.37 14.51
C PRO A 231 2.91 -7.83 14.46
N VAL A 232 2.11 -7.23 13.58
CA VAL A 232 1.86 -5.79 13.60
C VAL A 232 1.12 -5.41 14.90
N ASP A 233 1.48 -4.29 15.52
CA ASP A 233 0.74 -3.81 16.69
C ASP A 233 -0.64 -3.29 16.26
N SER A 234 -1.67 -4.04 16.69
CA SER A 234 -3.07 -3.74 16.47
C SER A 234 -3.82 -3.31 17.74
N SER A 235 -3.10 -2.97 18.82
CA SER A 235 -3.69 -2.49 20.05
C SER A 235 -4.42 -1.16 19.84
N LYS A 236 -5.47 -0.90 20.63
CA LYS A 236 -6.37 0.25 20.39
C LYS A 236 -5.67 1.60 20.51
N LEU A 237 -4.72 1.74 21.45
CA LEU A 237 -3.95 2.98 21.61
C LEU A 237 -3.00 3.20 20.44
N THR A 238 -2.27 2.15 20.01
CA THR A 238 -1.40 2.21 18.82
C THR A 238 -2.21 2.48 17.55
N ARG A 239 -3.45 2.03 17.46
CA ARG A 239 -4.34 2.32 16.32
C ARG A 239 -4.70 3.79 16.18
N GLU A 240 -4.66 4.61 17.23
CA GLU A 240 -4.90 6.05 17.08
C GLU A 240 -3.78 6.75 16.30
N LEU A 241 -2.59 6.15 16.22
CA LEU A 241 -1.52 6.63 15.32
C LEU A 241 -1.92 6.53 13.85
N ARG A 242 -2.92 5.71 13.49
CA ARG A 242 -3.49 5.62 12.13
C ARG A 242 -4.60 6.66 11.97
N SER A 243 -4.22 7.94 12.00
CA SER A 243 -5.13 9.08 11.94
C SER A 243 -4.53 10.22 11.13
N SER A 244 -5.40 11.12 10.67
CA SER A 244 -5.04 12.42 10.10
C SER A 244 -4.18 13.24 11.06
N ASP A 245 -4.58 13.34 12.32
CA ASP A 245 -3.88 14.13 13.35
C ASP A 245 -2.44 13.66 13.54
N TYR A 246 -2.19 12.35 13.43
CA TYR A 246 -0.83 11.83 13.46
C TYR A 246 -0.04 12.19 12.22
N MET A 247 -0.65 12.20 11.02
CA MET A 247 0.01 12.64 9.79
C MET A 247 0.37 14.13 9.86
N GLU A 248 -0.55 14.98 10.31
CA GLU A 248 -0.34 16.42 10.52
C GLU A 248 0.79 16.65 11.54
N TYR A 249 0.75 15.98 12.68
CA TYR A 249 1.84 16.02 13.66
C TYR A 249 3.18 15.56 13.08
N PHE A 250 3.18 14.49 12.28
CA PHE A 250 4.39 13.93 11.69
C PHE A 250 4.99 14.87 10.64
N TYR A 251 4.15 15.54 9.86
CA TYR A 251 4.53 16.54 8.87
C TYR A 251 5.26 17.73 9.49
N ASP A 252 4.83 18.18 10.66
CA ASP A 252 5.45 19.27 11.42
C ASP A 252 6.78 18.89 12.11
N LEU A 253 7.17 17.61 12.11
CA LEU A 253 8.44 17.19 12.71
C LEU A 253 9.64 17.74 11.93
N PRO A 254 10.75 18.07 12.61
CA PRO A 254 12.01 18.33 11.93
C PRO A 254 12.42 17.12 11.07
N GLN A 255 12.93 17.37 9.85
CA GLN A 255 13.27 16.32 8.88
C GLN A 255 14.18 15.22 9.46
N GLU A 256 15.23 15.58 10.21
CA GLU A 256 16.11 14.60 10.86
C GLU A 256 15.34 13.67 11.83
N THR A 257 14.34 14.23 12.52
CA THR A 257 13.47 13.45 13.41
C THR A 257 12.52 12.56 12.63
N SER A 258 11.89 13.04 11.55
CA SER A 258 10.98 12.21 10.76
C SER A 258 11.72 11.04 10.10
N GLU A 259 12.92 11.26 9.56
CA GLU A 259 13.79 10.23 8.98
C GLU A 259 14.15 9.13 9.99
N GLU A 260 14.61 9.50 11.20
CA GLU A 260 14.89 8.52 12.26
C GLU A 260 13.65 7.72 12.68
N ARG A 261 12.46 8.34 12.64
CA ARG A 261 11.22 7.70 13.07
C ARG A 261 10.69 6.71 12.05
N VAL A 262 10.82 7.00 10.75
CA VAL A 262 10.44 6.08 9.66
C VAL A 262 11.06 4.70 9.87
N ASP A 263 12.35 4.65 10.22
CA ASP A 263 13.09 3.39 10.43
C ASP A 263 12.67 2.64 11.70
N GLN A 264 12.22 3.36 12.74
CA GLN A 264 11.83 2.79 14.02
C GLN A 264 10.37 2.29 14.06
N GLN A 265 9.58 2.60 13.03
CA GLN A 265 8.13 2.35 13.02
C GLN A 265 7.74 1.12 12.20
N ASP A 266 8.69 0.29 11.78
CA ASP A 266 8.44 -0.90 10.97
C ASP A 266 7.35 -1.82 11.55
N LEU A 267 7.33 -2.01 12.88
CA LEU A 267 6.31 -2.85 13.55
C LEU A 267 4.90 -2.25 13.55
N LEU A 268 4.73 -0.98 13.16
CA LEU A 268 3.42 -0.35 13.02
C LEU A 268 2.74 -0.71 11.69
N TYR A 269 3.47 -1.16 10.67
CA TYR A 269 2.87 -1.40 9.34
C TYR A 269 3.47 -2.57 8.54
N LYS A 270 4.71 -3.02 8.80
CA LYS A 270 5.37 -4.12 8.09
C LYS A 270 5.21 -5.50 8.75
N GLY A 271 4.57 -5.58 9.91
CA GLY A 271 4.39 -6.84 10.66
C GLY A 271 3.34 -7.79 10.09
N ILE A 272 3.24 -8.97 10.69
CA ILE A 272 2.25 -10.01 10.34
C ILE A 272 0.92 -9.69 11.03
N ALA A 273 -0.22 -9.86 10.37
CA ALA A 273 -1.52 -9.74 11.02
C ALA A 273 -1.60 -10.73 12.21
N PRO A 274 -2.03 -10.30 13.41
CA PRO A 274 -2.08 -11.18 14.58
C PRO A 274 -2.83 -12.50 14.33
N ASP A 275 -3.92 -12.45 13.56
CA ASP A 275 -4.72 -13.62 13.21
C ASP A 275 -3.95 -14.58 12.28
N THR A 276 -3.17 -14.07 11.32
CA THR A 276 -2.31 -14.88 10.45
C THR A 276 -1.19 -15.52 11.23
N SER A 277 -0.52 -14.76 12.10
CA SER A 277 0.53 -15.27 13.00
C SER A 277 0.01 -16.40 13.89
N ALA A 278 -1.16 -16.20 14.52
CA ALA A 278 -1.83 -17.22 15.31
C ALA A 278 -2.24 -18.44 14.46
N ALA A 279 -2.75 -18.23 13.24
CA ALA A 279 -3.14 -19.31 12.34
C ALA A 279 -1.96 -20.20 11.93
N ILE A 280 -0.77 -19.63 11.68
CA ILE A 280 0.46 -20.38 11.41
C ILE A 280 0.79 -21.26 12.61
N TYR A 281 0.91 -20.65 13.80
CA TYR A 281 1.27 -21.40 15.00
C TYR A 281 0.25 -22.49 15.37
N ASN A 282 -1.04 -22.18 15.26
CA ASN A 282 -2.10 -23.17 15.49
C ASN A 282 -2.02 -24.32 14.49
N THR A 283 -1.75 -24.05 13.20
CA THR A 283 -1.61 -25.10 12.18
C THR A 283 -0.42 -26.00 12.49
N LEU A 284 0.74 -25.42 12.82
CA LEU A 284 1.94 -26.16 13.23
C LEU A 284 1.66 -27.06 14.44
N TYR A 285 1.04 -26.51 15.49
CA TYR A 285 0.72 -27.25 16.71
C TYR A 285 -0.30 -28.37 16.47
N HIS A 286 -1.27 -28.15 15.59
CA HIS A 286 -2.25 -29.18 15.25
C HIS A 286 -1.61 -30.37 14.51
N TYR A 287 -0.69 -30.10 13.58
CA TYR A 287 -0.02 -31.16 12.83
C TYR A 287 0.97 -31.95 13.70
N SER A 288 1.69 -31.28 14.60
CA SER A 288 2.66 -31.92 15.51
C SER A 288 2.07 -32.96 16.47
N VAL A 289 0.73 -33.13 16.49
CA VAL A 289 0.07 -34.21 17.25
C VAL A 289 0.30 -35.57 16.58
N ASP A 290 0.31 -35.60 15.25
CA ASP A 290 0.48 -36.82 14.47
C ASP A 290 1.93 -36.94 13.98
N GLU A 291 2.43 -35.91 13.29
CA GLU A 291 3.79 -35.82 12.76
C GLU A 291 4.24 -34.36 12.75
N ASP A 292 5.50 -34.11 13.16
CA ASP A 292 6.05 -32.76 13.11
C ASP A 292 6.11 -32.26 11.65
N PRO A 293 5.54 -31.09 11.32
CA PRO A 293 5.64 -30.52 9.98
C PRO A 293 7.09 -30.36 9.52
N ASP A 294 7.39 -30.68 8.26
CA ASP A 294 8.72 -30.45 7.70
C ASP A 294 8.90 -28.97 7.34
N ILE A 295 9.26 -28.18 8.35
CA ILE A 295 9.45 -26.73 8.24
C ILE A 295 10.67 -26.25 9.04
N GLY A 296 11.46 -25.35 8.44
CA GLY A 296 12.46 -24.55 9.13
C GLY A 296 12.03 -23.09 9.22
N MET A 297 12.30 -22.43 10.35
CA MET A 297 12.05 -21.00 10.53
C MET A 297 13.27 -20.36 11.18
N LEU A 298 13.89 -19.39 10.49
CA LEU A 298 15.10 -18.73 10.96
C LEU A 298 14.98 -17.20 10.84
N ALA A 299 14.94 -16.54 12.00
CA ALA A 299 15.00 -15.09 12.09
C ALA A 299 16.44 -14.59 11.98
N LYS A 300 16.63 -13.26 11.97
CA LYS A 300 17.94 -12.61 11.95
C LYS A 300 18.86 -13.07 10.83
N THR A 301 18.28 -13.49 9.71
CA THR A 301 18.98 -14.12 8.59
C THR A 301 18.77 -13.29 7.33
N GLU A 302 19.84 -12.69 6.84
CA GLU A 302 19.87 -12.02 5.54
C GLU A 302 20.29 -13.00 4.45
N VAL A 303 19.52 -13.08 3.36
CA VAL A 303 19.95 -13.77 2.14
C VAL A 303 20.76 -12.78 1.32
N GLU A 304 22.08 -12.93 1.33
CA GLU A 304 23.03 -12.01 0.70
C GLU A 304 23.01 -12.17 -0.84
N SER A 305 22.91 -13.41 -1.34
CA SER A 305 22.86 -13.73 -2.77
C SER A 305 22.25 -15.11 -3.06
N ILE A 306 21.86 -15.34 -4.31
CA ILE A 306 21.39 -16.64 -4.81
C ILE A 306 22.30 -17.06 -5.97
N GLY A 307 22.72 -18.33 -5.97
CA GLY A 307 23.53 -18.94 -7.01
C GLY A 307 22.97 -20.30 -7.45
N ALA A 308 23.63 -20.93 -8.43
CA ALA A 308 23.31 -22.29 -8.81
C ALA A 308 23.70 -23.26 -7.67
N GLY A 309 22.75 -24.11 -7.26
CA GLY A 309 22.96 -25.16 -6.27
C GLY A 309 23.33 -26.50 -6.91
N SER A 310 23.06 -27.59 -6.19
CA SER A 310 23.26 -28.94 -6.68
C SER A 310 22.08 -29.42 -7.53
N GLY A 311 22.34 -29.92 -8.74
CA GLY A 311 21.27 -30.33 -9.66
C GLY A 311 20.45 -29.12 -10.14
N ASP A 312 19.13 -29.19 -9.96
CA ASP A 312 18.17 -28.16 -10.36
C ASP A 312 17.78 -27.23 -9.18
N THR A 313 18.60 -27.17 -8.12
CA THR A 313 18.36 -26.29 -6.96
C THR A 313 19.11 -24.95 -7.04
N TYR A 314 18.70 -24.03 -6.18
CA TYR A 314 19.32 -22.73 -5.94
C TYR A 314 20.01 -22.73 -4.59
N GLN A 315 21.25 -22.23 -4.55
CA GLN A 315 22.00 -22.06 -3.31
C GLN A 315 21.88 -20.62 -2.82
N LEU A 316 21.22 -20.44 -1.69
CA LEU A 316 21.13 -19.19 -0.96
C LEU A 316 22.36 -19.03 -0.06
N GLN A 317 23.08 -17.91 -0.20
CA GLN A 317 24.12 -17.52 0.75
C GLN A 317 23.48 -16.66 1.83
N CYS A 318 23.51 -17.16 3.06
CA CYS A 318 22.82 -16.55 4.20
C CYS A 318 23.81 -16.06 5.25
N HIS A 319 23.51 -14.93 5.90
CA HIS A 319 24.21 -14.43 7.08
C HIS A 319 23.23 -14.30 8.24
N GLN A 320 23.41 -15.11 9.27
CA GLN A 320 22.76 -14.93 10.57
C GLN A 320 23.56 -13.84 11.30
N TRP A 321 23.02 -12.63 11.35
CA TRP A 321 23.80 -11.44 11.72
C TRP A 321 24.01 -11.26 13.23
N GLU A 322 23.24 -11.95 14.08
CA GLU A 322 23.41 -11.90 15.54
C GLU A 322 24.52 -12.84 16.03
N GLU A 323 24.66 -14.00 15.39
CA GLU A 323 25.73 -14.96 15.61
C GLU A 323 26.99 -14.62 14.79
N ASP A 324 26.85 -13.71 13.83
CA ASP A 324 27.85 -13.40 12.79
C ASP A 324 28.29 -14.66 12.02
N GLU A 325 27.34 -15.54 11.71
CA GLU A 325 27.58 -16.82 11.05
C GLU A 325 27.03 -16.84 9.63
N ARG A 326 27.87 -17.22 8.67
CA ARG A 326 27.48 -17.41 7.27
C ARG A 326 27.30 -18.88 6.95
N PHE A 327 26.22 -19.22 6.27
CA PHE A 327 25.90 -20.57 5.84
C PHE A 327 25.26 -20.58 4.45
N CYS A 328 25.21 -21.76 3.84
CA CYS A 328 24.53 -21.98 2.57
C CYS A 328 23.29 -22.85 2.80
N HIS A 329 22.21 -22.54 2.09
CA HIS A 329 20.98 -23.32 2.08
C HIS A 329 20.57 -23.61 0.63
N GLU A 330 20.17 -24.84 0.32
CA GLU A 330 19.72 -25.20 -1.03
C GLU A 330 18.21 -25.38 -1.06
N SER A 331 17.58 -24.92 -2.14
CA SER A 331 16.13 -24.97 -2.33
C SER A 331 15.78 -25.01 -3.81
N GLU A 332 14.76 -25.76 -4.21
CA GLU A 332 14.29 -25.79 -5.61
C GLU A 332 13.49 -24.55 -5.98
N VAL A 333 12.73 -23.99 -5.04
CA VAL A 333 11.91 -22.79 -5.26
C VAL A 333 12.19 -21.75 -4.18
N VAL A 334 12.42 -20.50 -4.58
CA VAL A 334 12.66 -19.38 -3.67
C VAL A 334 11.62 -18.29 -3.89
N ILE A 335 10.83 -18.02 -2.86
CA ILE A 335 9.76 -17.01 -2.89
C ILE A 335 10.22 -15.78 -2.12
N LEU A 336 10.37 -14.67 -2.83
CA LEU A 336 10.87 -13.40 -2.30
C LEU A 336 9.71 -12.52 -1.82
N GLY A 337 9.44 -12.53 -0.52
CA GLY A 337 8.55 -11.59 0.18
C GLY A 337 9.25 -10.27 0.54
N THR A 338 10.01 -9.70 -0.40
CA THR A 338 10.88 -8.53 -0.20
C THR A 338 10.19 -7.18 -0.35
N GLY A 339 8.87 -7.18 -0.56
CA GLY A 339 8.03 -6.00 -0.53
C GLY A 339 8.07 -5.19 -1.83
N TYR A 340 7.66 -3.94 -1.73
CA TYR A 340 7.45 -3.07 -2.89
C TYR A 340 8.19 -1.75 -2.71
N ARG A 341 8.55 -1.10 -3.82
CA ARG A 341 9.10 0.25 -3.84
C ARG A 341 8.26 1.17 -4.71
N ARG A 342 8.21 2.43 -4.31
CA ARG A 342 7.60 3.51 -5.10
C ARG A 342 8.71 4.15 -5.92
N THR A 343 8.55 4.16 -7.23
CA THR A 343 9.46 4.80 -8.17
C THR A 343 8.84 6.09 -8.70
N ILE A 344 9.68 7.02 -9.18
CA ILE A 344 9.18 8.15 -9.97
C ILE A 344 8.78 7.59 -11.34
N PRO A 345 7.53 7.77 -11.79
CA PRO A 345 7.13 7.29 -13.11
C PRO A 345 7.91 7.98 -14.24
N GLU A 346 8.36 7.20 -15.21
CA GLU A 346 9.16 7.69 -16.35
C GLU A 346 8.42 8.72 -17.20
N PHE A 347 7.09 8.67 -17.24
CA PHE A 347 6.28 9.63 -17.99
C PHE A 347 6.40 11.06 -17.48
N LEU A 348 6.93 11.29 -16.27
CA LEU A 348 7.18 12.62 -15.71
C LEU A 348 8.53 13.22 -16.15
N GLU A 349 9.36 12.50 -16.90
CA GLU A 349 10.72 12.94 -17.24
C GLU A 349 10.73 14.31 -17.94
N LEU A 350 9.73 14.59 -18.77
CA LEU A 350 9.61 15.85 -19.51
C LEU A 350 9.16 17.04 -18.66
N VAL A 351 8.63 16.80 -17.46
CA VAL A 351 8.26 17.84 -16.49
C VAL A 351 9.14 17.78 -15.24
N ARG A 352 10.16 16.92 -15.23
CA ARG A 352 11.01 16.64 -14.08
C ARG A 352 11.72 17.88 -13.54
N GLU A 353 12.11 18.81 -14.41
CA GLU A 353 12.80 20.04 -14.01
C GLU A 353 11.92 20.99 -13.16
N HIS A 354 10.59 20.84 -13.27
CA HIS A 354 9.63 21.60 -12.49
C HIS A 354 9.37 20.98 -11.12
N ILE A 355 9.66 19.70 -10.93
CA ILE A 355 9.33 18.95 -9.70
C ILE A 355 10.46 19.08 -8.68
N LYS A 356 10.11 19.41 -7.43
CA LYS A 356 11.06 19.34 -6.32
C LYS A 356 11.15 17.93 -5.76
N PHE A 357 12.36 17.55 -5.37
CA PHE A 357 12.67 16.25 -4.81
C PHE A 357 13.39 16.42 -3.46
N ALA A 358 12.91 15.71 -2.44
CA ALA A 358 13.52 15.67 -1.11
C ALA A 358 14.78 14.77 -1.07
N GLY A 359 14.99 13.94 -2.09
CA GLY A 359 16.14 13.03 -2.21
C GLY A 359 16.16 12.28 -3.54
N GLU A 360 17.02 11.26 -3.66
CA GLU A 360 17.03 10.40 -4.85
C GLU A 360 15.70 9.64 -4.96
N ASN A 361 14.91 9.99 -5.97
CA ASN A 361 13.63 9.36 -6.30
C ASN A 361 12.46 9.61 -5.34
N GLN A 362 12.47 10.73 -4.60
CA GLN A 362 11.40 11.09 -3.67
C GLN A 362 10.87 12.50 -3.93
N PHE A 363 9.56 12.62 -4.19
CA PHE A 363 8.87 13.91 -4.28
C PHE A 363 8.89 14.63 -2.93
N GLU A 364 9.12 15.94 -2.96
CA GLU A 364 8.78 16.81 -1.84
C GLU A 364 7.25 17.03 -1.90
N ILE A 365 6.52 16.60 -0.87
CA ILE A 365 5.05 16.60 -0.85
C ILE A 365 4.56 17.44 0.33
N GLY A 366 3.67 18.40 0.03
CA GLY A 366 3.03 19.26 1.02
C GLY A 366 1.95 18.56 1.86
N GLU A 367 1.41 19.28 2.84
CA GLU A 367 0.37 18.80 3.76
C GLU A 367 -0.90 18.34 3.02
N ASN A 368 -1.24 19.03 1.93
CA ASN A 368 -2.40 18.78 1.07
C ASN A 368 -2.17 17.68 0.00
N PHE A 369 -1.07 16.91 0.11
CA PHE A 369 -0.65 15.90 -0.86
C PHE A 369 -0.23 16.43 -2.24
N GLU A 370 -0.06 17.75 -2.37
CA GLU A 370 0.52 18.37 -3.56
C GLU A 370 2.02 18.13 -3.60
N VAL A 371 2.53 17.72 -4.76
CA VAL A 371 3.96 17.66 -5.05
C VAL A 371 4.44 19.09 -5.28
N GLU A 372 5.46 19.48 -4.54
CA GLU A 372 6.06 20.80 -4.68
C GLU A 372 6.64 21.00 -6.10
N THR A 373 6.11 21.96 -6.84
CA THR A 373 6.58 22.28 -8.21
C THR A 373 7.04 23.74 -8.36
N ARG A 374 7.66 24.06 -9.50
CA ARG A 374 8.16 25.39 -9.84
C ARG A 374 7.79 25.75 -11.27
N GLY A 375 7.10 26.87 -11.44
CA GLY A 375 6.79 27.42 -12.77
C GLY A 375 5.78 26.60 -13.56
N LEU A 376 4.90 25.86 -12.87
CA LEU A 376 3.69 25.27 -13.42
C LEU A 376 2.49 26.09 -12.95
N ASP A 377 1.48 26.21 -13.82
CA ASP A 377 0.21 26.84 -13.46
C ASP A 377 -0.74 25.86 -12.78
N GLY A 378 -0.69 24.57 -13.18
CA GLY A 378 -1.45 23.47 -12.58
C GLY A 378 -0.66 22.66 -11.56
N SER A 379 -1.38 21.86 -10.77
CA SER A 379 -0.84 21.11 -9.63
C SER A 379 -0.67 19.62 -9.95
N ILE A 380 0.32 19.01 -9.28
CA ILE A 380 0.54 17.56 -9.32
C ILE A 380 0.33 17.04 -7.90
N PHE A 381 -0.68 16.21 -7.68
CA PHE A 381 -0.92 15.56 -6.40
C PHE A 381 -0.39 14.12 -6.40
N ALA A 382 -0.13 13.57 -5.22
CA ALA A 382 0.42 12.24 -5.07
C ALA A 382 -0.28 11.46 -3.96
N GLN A 383 -1.00 10.38 -4.32
CA GLN A 383 -1.62 9.47 -3.35
C GLN A 383 -0.71 8.29 -3.04
N ASN A 384 -0.78 7.78 -1.80
CA ASN A 384 0.07 6.67 -1.34
C ASN A 384 1.56 6.94 -1.58
N ARG A 385 1.99 8.20 -1.37
CA ARG A 385 3.37 8.69 -1.45
C ARG A 385 3.62 9.63 -0.27
N GLY A 386 4.86 10.09 -0.11
CA GLY A 386 5.23 11.03 0.96
C GLY A 386 5.50 10.34 2.30
N PHE A 387 6.12 9.17 2.31
CA PHE A 387 6.34 8.40 3.55
C PHE A 387 7.22 9.14 4.57
N HIS A 388 8.11 10.01 4.12
CA HIS A 388 9.01 10.77 5.03
C HIS A 388 8.37 12.05 5.55
N GLU A 389 7.36 12.55 4.84
CA GLU A 389 6.60 13.76 5.16
C GLU A 389 5.37 13.42 6.00
N HIS A 390 4.66 12.35 5.67
CA HIS A 390 3.37 11.98 6.25
C HIS A 390 3.41 10.67 7.04
N GLY A 391 4.59 10.06 7.16
CA GLY A 391 4.81 8.83 7.91
C GLY A 391 4.14 7.60 7.29
N PHE A 392 3.94 6.57 8.14
CA PHE A 392 3.50 5.25 7.69
C PHE A 392 2.04 5.15 7.23
N ASN A 393 1.26 6.18 7.53
CA ASN A 393 -0.18 6.25 7.25
C ASN A 393 -0.51 6.47 5.77
N THR A 394 0.44 6.97 4.97
CA THR A 394 0.27 7.22 3.54
C THR A 394 -0.22 6.00 2.76
N ALA A 395 0.18 4.80 3.18
CA ALA A 395 -0.18 3.55 2.53
C ALA A 395 -1.44 2.87 3.09
N ASP A 396 -2.01 3.41 4.17
CA ASP A 396 -3.16 2.81 4.83
C ASP A 396 -4.44 3.11 4.05
N LEU A 397 -5.09 2.06 3.54
CA LEU A 397 -6.36 2.16 2.81
C LEU A 397 -7.42 2.91 3.62
N SER A 398 -7.39 2.81 4.95
CA SER A 398 -8.39 3.48 5.79
C SER A 398 -8.28 5.00 5.81
N LEU A 399 -7.17 5.55 5.31
CA LEU A 399 -6.92 6.98 5.13
C LEU A 399 -6.97 7.40 3.65
N GLY A 400 -7.35 6.51 2.74
CA GLY A 400 -7.48 6.84 1.31
C GLY A 400 -8.57 7.88 1.05
N ALA A 401 -9.74 7.74 1.67
CA ALA A 401 -10.81 8.73 1.56
C ALA A 401 -10.44 10.09 2.20
N TYR A 402 -9.60 10.08 3.25
CA TYR A 402 -9.04 11.32 3.81
C TYR A 402 -8.13 12.01 2.78
N GLN A 403 -7.14 11.29 2.22
CA GLN A 403 -6.24 11.84 1.19
C GLN A 403 -7.02 12.38 0.00
N ALA A 404 -7.98 11.60 -0.51
CA ALA A 404 -8.80 11.99 -1.65
C ALA A 404 -9.66 13.22 -1.36
N GLY A 405 -10.32 13.30 -0.20
CA GLY A 405 -11.11 14.47 0.18
C GLY A 405 -10.26 15.73 0.38
N THR A 406 -9.04 15.61 0.94
CA THR A 406 -8.09 16.72 1.05
C THR A 406 -7.69 17.24 -0.34
N ILE A 407 -7.36 16.35 -1.27
CA ILE A 407 -7.01 16.72 -2.65
C ILE A 407 -8.18 17.40 -3.36
N ILE A 408 -9.41 16.88 -3.22
CA ILE A 408 -10.60 17.50 -3.82
C ILE A 408 -10.82 18.92 -3.28
N ASN A 409 -10.70 19.09 -1.96
CA ASN A 409 -10.86 20.41 -1.32
C ASN A 409 -9.82 21.41 -1.83
N GLU A 410 -8.57 20.97 -2.04
CA GLU A 410 -7.50 21.80 -2.59
C GLU A 410 -7.83 22.22 -4.04
N ILE A 411 -8.16 21.26 -4.91
CA ILE A 411 -8.50 21.51 -6.32
C ILE A 411 -9.65 22.52 -6.44
N LEU A 412 -10.68 22.40 -5.60
CA LEU A 412 -11.84 23.30 -5.61
C LEU A 412 -11.61 24.63 -4.87
N GLY A 413 -10.57 24.72 -4.04
CA GLY A 413 -10.31 25.86 -3.17
C GLY A 413 -11.39 26.07 -2.09
N GLU A 414 -12.19 25.05 -1.76
CA GLU A 414 -13.22 25.09 -0.72
C GLU A 414 -13.39 23.72 -0.03
N GLU A 415 -13.84 23.73 1.24
CA GLU A 415 -14.09 22.51 2.02
C GLU A 415 -15.45 21.88 1.62
N VAL A 416 -15.44 21.02 0.59
CA VAL A 416 -16.60 20.19 0.22
C VAL A 416 -16.68 18.90 1.04
N TYR A 417 -15.53 18.29 1.34
CA TYR A 417 -15.44 17.12 2.22
C TYR A 417 -14.82 17.48 3.56
N LYS A 418 -15.51 17.16 4.65
CA LYS A 418 -15.00 17.35 6.02
C LYS A 418 -14.11 16.19 6.43
N VAL A 419 -12.91 16.17 5.89
CA VAL A 419 -11.89 15.17 6.20
C VAL A 419 -11.07 15.58 7.43
N GLY A 420 -10.64 14.60 8.23
CA GLY A 420 -9.74 14.83 9.36
C GLY A 420 -10.37 15.35 10.66
N GLN A 421 -11.65 15.73 10.67
CA GLN A 421 -12.31 16.24 11.88
C GLN A 421 -12.78 15.11 12.83
N GLY A 422 -12.43 15.21 14.12
CA GLY A 422 -13.05 14.42 15.18
C GLY A 422 -12.25 14.36 16.49
N ASP A 423 -12.92 14.33 17.63
CA ASP A 423 -12.26 14.22 18.94
C ASP A 423 -11.46 12.91 19.05
N ARG A 424 -10.17 13.01 19.37
CA ARG A 424 -9.28 11.88 19.68
C ARG A 424 -8.91 11.89 21.16
N PHE A 425 -8.52 10.74 21.69
CA PHE A 425 -8.11 10.63 23.08
C PHE A 425 -6.64 11.02 23.30
N GLN A 426 -5.78 10.84 22.29
CA GLN A 426 -4.38 11.25 22.33
C GLN A 426 -4.17 12.60 21.64
N SER A 427 -3.29 13.41 22.23
CA SER A 427 -2.65 14.53 21.54
C SER A 427 -1.24 14.10 21.14
N PHE A 428 -0.85 14.31 19.88
CA PHE A 428 0.49 13.94 19.40
C PHE A 428 1.48 15.10 19.51
N GLY A 429 1.01 16.32 19.25
CA GLY A 429 1.76 17.56 19.40
C GLY A 429 1.60 18.20 20.78
N THR A 430 2.63 18.93 21.23
CA THR A 430 2.56 19.69 22.48
C THR A 430 1.53 20.82 22.39
N ASP A 431 1.46 21.54 21.27
CA ASP A 431 0.49 22.63 21.10
C ASP A 431 -0.95 22.13 21.21
N GLN A 432 -1.28 21.04 20.50
CA GLN A 432 -2.58 20.36 20.61
C GLN A 432 -2.93 20.00 22.06
N PHE A 433 -1.98 19.48 22.84
CA PHE A 433 -2.22 19.14 24.24
C PHE A 433 -2.44 20.39 25.11
N LEU A 434 -1.66 21.45 24.90
CA LEU A 434 -1.74 22.69 25.67
C LEU A 434 -3.08 23.42 25.44
N GLU A 435 -3.63 23.38 24.23
CA GLU A 435 -4.94 23.96 23.93
C GLU A 435 -6.09 23.26 24.69
N GLN A 436 -5.97 21.95 24.90
CA GLN A 436 -6.97 21.14 25.58
C GLN A 436 -6.80 21.13 27.11
N SER A 437 -5.58 21.34 27.61
CA SER A 437 -5.24 21.28 29.02
C SER A 437 -5.13 22.67 29.66
N SER A 438 -6.20 23.12 30.31
CA SER A 438 -6.23 24.40 31.04
C SER A 438 -5.26 24.52 32.23
N GLN A 439 -4.62 23.43 32.64
CA GLN A 439 -3.61 23.38 33.71
C GLN A 439 -2.19 23.24 33.17
N SER A 440 -2.00 23.29 31.86
CA SER A 440 -0.71 23.17 31.20
C SER A 440 -0.34 24.46 30.48
N GLY A 441 0.94 24.69 30.29
CA GLY A 441 1.49 25.87 29.62
C GLY A 441 2.96 25.63 29.32
N ARG A 442 3.55 26.48 28.47
CA ARG A 442 4.97 26.34 28.14
C ARG A 442 5.81 26.69 29.38
N ILE A 443 6.96 26.03 29.54
CA ILE A 443 7.85 26.26 30.69
C ILE A 443 8.20 27.76 30.85
N GLU A 444 8.32 28.48 29.74
CA GLU A 444 8.61 29.92 29.72
C GLU A 444 7.46 30.78 30.27
N GLU A 445 6.23 30.25 30.28
CA GLU A 445 5.00 30.94 30.71
C GLU A 445 4.60 30.57 32.14
N ILE A 446 5.12 29.46 32.68
CA ILE A 446 4.85 28.98 34.03
C ILE A 446 6.10 29.19 34.90
N PRO A 447 6.21 30.31 35.64
CA PRO A 447 7.29 30.47 36.60
C PRO A 447 7.19 29.38 37.67
N LEU A 448 8.28 28.63 37.86
CA LEU A 448 8.41 27.71 39.00
C LEU A 448 8.20 28.50 40.28
N SER A 449 7.35 28.00 41.19
CA SER A 449 7.25 28.63 42.51
C SER A 449 8.63 28.55 43.17
N SER A 450 9.18 29.71 43.51
CA SER A 450 10.36 29.78 44.36
C SER A 450 9.91 29.42 45.77
N ASP A 451 9.90 28.13 46.09
CA ASP A 451 9.77 27.64 47.46
C ASP A 451 11.09 27.82 48.24
#